data_AF-A0A7W6GM41-F1
#
_entry.id   AF-A0A7W6GM41-F1
#
_cell.length_a   1.000
_cell.length_b   1.000
_cell.length_c   1.000
_cell.angle_alpha   90.00
_cell.angle_beta   90.00
_cell.angle_gamma   90.00
#
_symmetry.space_group_name_H-M   'P 1'
#
loop_
_entity.id
_entity.type
_entity.pdbx_description
1 polymer ?
#
loop_
_entity_poly.entity_id
_entity_poly.type
_entity_poly.pdbx_seq_one_letter_code
_entity_poly.pdbx_strand_id
1 'polypeptide(L)' 'MEQATAVELAREYLRLGGHRLSKIDDDHVATRTWEHETPEAEAYWNANIEPLDERHKREVITLLPSINQV' A
#
# COMPACT_ATOMS: atom_id res chain seq x y z
N MET A 1 15.90 5.44 15.12
CA MET A 1 14.50 5.43 14.64
C MET A 1 14.35 4.10 13.94
N GLU A 2 13.66 3.14 14.56
CA GLU A 2 13.26 1.91 13.86
C GLU A 2 12.48 2.33 12.63
N GLN A 3 12.94 1.94 11.43
CA GLN A 3 12.14 2.10 10.22
C GLN A 3 10.94 1.18 10.38
N ALA A 4 9.73 1.74 10.34
CA ALA A 4 8.51 0.95 10.38
C ALA A 4 8.56 -0.09 9.25
N THR A 5 8.32 -1.34 9.60
CA THR A 5 8.34 -2.45 8.64
C THR A 5 7.20 -2.29 7.63
N ALA A 6 7.35 -2.89 6.45
CA ALA A 6 6.29 -2.88 5.43
C ALA A 6 4.92 -3.37 5.97
N VAL A 7 4.95 -4.28 6.95
CA VAL A 7 3.78 -4.80 7.65
C VAL A 7 3.08 -3.73 8.48
N GLU A 8 3.83 -2.92 9.19
CA GLU A 8 3.27 -1.83 10.00
C GLU A 8 2.68 -0.74 9.12
N LEU A 9 3.38 -0.37 8.04
CA LEU A 9 2.90 0.61 7.05
C LEU A 9 1.58 0.15 6.40
N ALA A 10 1.53 -1.11 5.93
CA ALA A 10 0.34 -1.66 5.31
C ALA A 10 -0.83 -1.75 6.29
N ARG A 11 -0.59 -2.21 7.52
CA ARG A 11 -1.63 -2.28 8.56
C ARG A 11 -2.18 -0.91 8.91
N GLU A 12 -1.32 0.08 9.06
CA GLU A 12 -1.76 1.43 9.42
C GLU A 12 -2.53 2.08 8.27
N TYR A 13 -2.05 1.94 7.04
CA TYR A 13 -2.77 2.37 5.85
C TYR A 13 -4.18 1.76 5.78
N LEU A 14 -4.31 0.45 6.00
CA LEU A 14 -5.62 -0.22 6.03
C LEU A 14 -6.48 0.26 7.20
N ARG A 15 -5.89 0.50 8.38
CA ARG A 15 -6.62 1.02 9.57
C ARG A 15 -7.18 2.42 9.34
N LEU A 16 -6.47 3.26 8.57
CA LEU A 16 -6.90 4.61 8.22
C LEU A 16 -8.04 4.62 7.20
N GLY A 17 -8.42 3.48 6.62
CA GLY A 17 -9.43 3.39 5.55
C GLY A 17 -8.83 3.39 4.15
N GLY A 18 -7.63 2.82 4.00
CA GLY A 18 -7.00 2.59 2.71
C GLY A 18 -7.74 1.54 1.89
N HIS A 19 -8.18 1.92 0.69
CA HIS A 19 -8.91 1.05 -0.25
C HIS A 19 -8.07 0.69 -1.50
N ARG A 20 -6.77 0.96 -1.50
CA ARG A 20 -5.87 0.50 -2.57
C ARG A 20 -5.73 -1.01 -2.55
N LEU A 21 -5.98 -1.62 -3.70
CA LEU A 21 -5.75 -3.04 -3.92
C LEU A 21 -4.42 -3.25 -4.64
N SER A 22 -3.74 -4.33 -4.29
CA SER A 22 -2.50 -4.74 -4.95
C SER A 22 -2.78 -5.41 -6.29
N LYS A 23 -2.15 -4.89 -7.33
CA LYS A 23 -2.13 -5.46 -8.67
C LYS A 23 -0.73 -5.98 -8.93
N ILE A 24 -0.58 -7.29 -8.89
CA ILE A 24 0.67 -7.98 -9.21
C ILE A 24 0.52 -8.52 -10.63
N ASP A 25 1.25 -7.91 -11.56
CA ASP A 25 1.49 -8.44 -12.90
C ASP A 25 2.88 -9.11 -12.93
N ASP A 26 3.14 -9.97 -13.93
CA ASP A 26 4.32 -10.85 -14.04
C ASP A 26 5.66 -10.15 -13.73
N ASP A 27 5.79 -8.87 -14.13
CA ASP A 27 6.98 -8.06 -13.93
C ASP A 27 6.78 -6.82 -13.04
N HIS A 28 5.55 -6.45 -12.69
CA HIS A 28 5.25 -5.16 -12.06
C HIS A 28 4.21 -5.26 -10.96
N VAL A 29 4.51 -4.64 -9.81
CA VAL A 29 3.57 -4.50 -8.70
C VAL A 29 3.07 -3.07 -8.68
N ALA A 30 1.78 -2.90 -8.95
CA ALA A 30 1.08 -1.63 -8.94
C ALA A 30 -0.03 -1.62 -7.89
N THR A 31 -0.53 -0.44 -7.55
CA THR A 31 -1.75 -0.29 -6.76
C THR A 31 -2.88 0.22 -7.64
N ARG A 32 -4.10 -0.21 -7.34
CA ARG A 32 -5.31 0.32 -7.97
C ARG A 32 -6.32 0.67 -6.90
N THR A 33 -6.75 1.93 -6.89
CA THR A 33 -7.81 2.45 -6.03
C THR A 33 -9.16 2.23 -6.72
N TRP A 34 -10.08 1.48 -6.09
CA TRP A 34 -11.42 1.22 -6.63
C TRP A 34 -12.48 2.18 -6.06
N GLU A 35 -12.29 2.64 -4.83
CA GLU A 35 -13.21 3.51 -4.10
C GLU A 35 -12.46 4.71 -3.52
N HIS A 36 -13.18 5.78 -3.20
CA HIS A 36 -12.57 6.96 -2.57
C HIS A 36 -11.98 6.54 -1.21
N GLU A 37 -10.66 6.49 -1.12
CA GLU A 37 -9.97 6.28 0.15
C GLU A 37 -10.14 7.52 1.04
N THR A 38 -10.00 7.33 2.35
CA THR A 38 -10.09 8.47 3.28
C THR A 38 -8.93 9.44 3.00
N PRO A 39 -9.12 10.75 3.21
CA PRO A 39 -8.04 11.74 3.08
C PRO A 39 -6.84 11.40 3.98
N GLU A 40 -7.09 10.77 5.13
CA GLU A 40 -6.06 10.33 6.07
C GLU A 40 -5.21 9.18 5.50
N ALA A 41 -5.83 8.20 4.85
CA ALA A 41 -5.12 7.10 4.20
C ALA A 41 -4.28 7.58 3.01
N GLU A 42 -4.83 8.49 2.20
CA GLU A 42 -4.11 9.10 1.08
C GLU A 42 -2.89 9.91 1.56
N ALA A 43 -3.08 10.77 2.57
CA ALA A 43 -2.00 11.55 3.16
C ALA A 43 -0.91 10.65 3.75
N TYR A 44 -1.31 9.58 4.44
CA TYR A 44 -0.37 8.60 4.99
C TYR A 44 0.44 7.90 3.90
N TRP A 45 -0.21 7.50 2.80
CA TRP A 45 0.45 6.89 1.67
C TRP A 45 1.50 7.83 1.07
N ASN A 46 1.15 9.07 0.77
CA ASN A 46 2.06 10.03 0.16
C ASN A 46 3.22 10.42 1.10
N ALA A 47 2.99 10.42 2.42
CA ALA A 47 4.02 10.76 3.39
C ALA A 47 4.98 9.60 3.72
N ASN A 48 4.49 8.35 3.78
CA ASN A 48 5.25 7.22 4.30
C ASN A 48 5.57 6.14 3.27
N ILE A 49 4.72 5.96 2.25
CA ILE A 49 4.83 4.86 1.27
C ILE A 49 5.36 5.36 -0.07
N GLU A 50 4.90 6.53 -0.54
CA GLU A 50 5.36 7.15 -1.79
C GLU A 50 6.86 7.53 -1.83
N PRO A 51 7.52 7.97 -0.74
CA PRO A 51 8.96 8.24 -0.78
C PRO A 51 9.83 6.98 -0.65
N LEU A 52 9.26 5.80 -0.40
CA LEU A 52 10.05 4.56 -0.26
C LEU A 52 10.63 4.09 -1.60
N ASP A 53 11.72 3.34 -1.52
CA ASP A 53 12.26 2.62 -2.67
C ASP A 53 11.27 1.62 -3.25
N GLU A 54 11.41 1.32 -4.54
CA GLU A 54 10.53 0.37 -5.24
C GLU A 54 10.46 -1.00 -4.58
N ARG A 55 11.53 -1.44 -3.91
CA ARG A 55 11.57 -2.70 -3.16
C ARG A 55 10.66 -2.65 -1.93
N HIS A 56 10.78 -1.61 -1.11
CA HIS A 56 9.95 -1.45 0.09
C HIS A 56 8.49 -1.16 -0.26
N LYS A 57 8.24 -0.36 -1.31
CA LYS A 57 6.90 -0.18 -1.87
C LYS A 57 6.29 -1.51 -2.27
N ARG A 58 7.05 -2.35 -2.99
CA ARG A 58 6.59 -3.69 -3.36
C ARG A 58 6.18 -4.51 -2.14
N GLU A 59 6.99 -4.54 -1.09
CA GLU A 59 6.66 -5.25 0.14
C GLU A 59 5.35 -4.74 0.75
N VAL A 60 5.17 -3.42 0.86
CA VAL A 60 3.91 -2.81 1.35
C VAL A 60 2.73 -3.22 0.47
N ILE A 61 2.87 -3.11 -0.85
CA ILE A 61 1.81 -3.43 -1.80
C ILE A 61 1.44 -4.92 -1.73
N THR A 62 2.41 -5.83 -1.63
CA THR A 62 2.13 -7.27 -1.50
C THR A 62 1.35 -7.65 -0.25
N LEU A 63 1.36 -6.78 0.77
CA LEU A 63 0.62 -6.96 2.01
C LEU A 63 -0.80 -6.37 1.94
N LEU A 64 -1.12 -5.59 0.91
CA LEU A 64 -2.47 -5.09 0.66
C LEU A 64 -3.34 -6.18 0.02
N PRO A 65 -4.67 -6.11 0.20
CA PRO A 65 -5.59 -7.04 -0.46
C PRO A 65 -5.41 -7.01 -1.98
N SER A 66 -5.28 -8.17 -2.60
CA SER A 66 -5.06 -8.29 -4.04
C SER A 66 -6.36 -8.20 -4.82
N ILE A 67 -6.34 -7.49 -5.96
CA ILE A 67 -7.49 -7.39 -6.87
C ILE A 67 -7.78 -8.75 -7.52
N ASN A 68 -6.75 -9.58 -7.68
CA ASN A 68 -6.89 -10.92 -8.24
C ASN A 68 -7.48 -11.83 -7.15
N GLN A 69 -8.80 -11.83 -7.02
CA GLN A 69 -9.50 -12.95 -6.41
C GLN A 69 -9.38 -14.13 -7.37
N VAL A 70 -8.85 -15.24 -6.86
CA VAL A 70 -8.92 -16.56 -7.49
C VAL A 70 -10.36 -16.95 -7.86
#